data_AF-A0A9D9RYZ0-F1
#
_entry.id   AF-A0A9D9RYZ0-F1
#
_cell.length_a   1.000
_cell.length_b   1.000
_cell.length_c   1.000
_cell.angle_alpha   90.00
_cell.angle_beta   90.00
_cell.angle_gamma   90.00
#
_symmetry.space_group_name_H-M   'P 1'
#
loop_
_entity.id
_entity.type
_entity.pdbx_description
1 polymer ?
#
loop_
_entity_poly.entity_id
_entity_poly.type
_entity_poly.pdbx_seq_one_letter_code
_entity_poly.pdbx_strand_id
1 'polypeptide(L)'
;GRKYIDPFRYTWIVSVVATLGLFIMNIVLGNSFTGYSSQTWLIFFLTAIVSQMIGYLAITYALGHLPAAIVSPTLIGQPILTAILAIPMLGEIPNPTQWLGGAVALAGIYIVNQSHLHAQEETPNA
;
A
#
# COMPACT_ATOMS: atom_id res chain seq x y z
N GLY A 1 -22.79 -11.51 -3.26
CA GLY A 1 -23.23 -10.44 -2.35
C GLY A 1 -22.15 -9.38 -2.10
N ARG A 2 -21.65 -8.70 -3.15
CA ARG A 2 -20.60 -7.64 -3.08
C ARG A 2 -21.17 -6.24 -3.38
N LYS A 3 -22.34 -5.89 -2.85
CA LYS A 3 -23.01 -4.60 -3.16
C LYS A 3 -23.30 -3.68 -1.96
N TYR A 4 -22.87 -4.00 -0.74
CA TYR A 4 -23.36 -3.27 0.46
C TYR A 4 -22.35 -2.94 1.55
N ILE A 5 -21.05 -3.09 1.33
CA ILE A 5 -20.11 -2.49 2.27
C ILE A 5 -19.79 -1.09 1.77
N ASP A 6 -20.42 -0.09 2.41
CA ASP A 6 -20.04 1.30 2.25
C ASP A 6 -18.52 1.40 2.37
N PRO A 7 -17.81 1.90 1.33
CA PRO A 7 -16.35 2.03 1.34
C PRO A 7 -15.85 2.75 2.59
N PHE A 8 -16.63 3.73 3.05
CA PHE A 8 -16.39 4.46 4.28
C PHE A 8 -16.34 3.56 5.52
N ARG A 9 -17.30 2.64 5.68
CA ARG A 9 -17.36 1.71 6.83
C ARG A 9 -16.21 0.70 6.80
N TYR A 10 -15.87 0.20 5.61
CA TYR A 10 -14.74 -0.71 5.43
C TYR A 10 -13.43 -0.04 5.84
N THR A 11 -13.13 1.13 5.29
CA THR A 11 -11.89 1.86 5.60
C THR A 11 -11.82 2.24 7.08
N TRP A 12 -12.95 2.59 7.71
CA TRP A 12 -13.01 2.89 9.14
C TRP A 12 -12.68 1.68 10.01
N ILE A 13 -13.27 0.51 9.73
CA ILE A 13 -12.99 -0.73 10.48
C ILE A 13 -11.52 -1.13 10.33
N VAL A 14 -10.98 -1.11 9.10
CA VAL A 14 -9.57 -1.42 8.85
C VAL A 14 -8.66 -0.47 9.61
N SER A 15 -8.99 0.82 9.65
CA SER A 15 -8.20 1.84 10.36
C SER A 15 -8.20 1.58 11.87
N VAL A 16 -9.36 1.27 12.47
CA VAL A 16 -9.46 0.94 13.90
C VAL A 16 -8.66 -0.31 14.24
N VAL A 17 -8.78 -1.37 13.44
CA VAL A 17 -8.03 -2.61 13.66
C VAL A 17 -6.53 -2.36 13.54
N ALA A 18 -6.08 -1.60 12.54
CA ALA A 18 -4.67 -1.24 12.38
C ALA A 18 -4.14 -0.41 13.55
N THR A 19 -4.91 0.59 14.01
CA THR A 19 -4.55 1.40 15.19
C THR A 19 -4.42 0.54 16.45
N LEU A 20 -5.39 -0.35 16.70
CA LEU A 20 -5.33 -1.26 17.85
C LEU A 20 -4.13 -2.21 17.77
N GLY A 21 -3.87 -2.77 16.60
CA GLY A 21 -2.71 -3.65 16.37
C GLY A 21 -1.38 -2.94 16.65
N LEU A 22 -1.19 -1.73 16.08
CA LEU A 22 0.00 -0.92 16.31
C LEU A 22 0.11 -0.46 17.77
N PHE A 23 -1.01 -0.17 18.43
CA PHE A 23 -1.03 0.20 19.84
C PHE A 23 -0.56 -0.94 20.73
N ILE A 24 -1.11 -2.15 20.55
CA ILE A 24 -0.69 -3.35 21.28
C ILE A 24 0.79 -3.64 21.01
N MET A 25 1.23 -3.55 19.75
CA MET A 25 2.62 -3.79 19.38
C MET A 25 3.58 -2.80 20.06
N ASN A 26 3.22 -1.52 20.16
CA ASN A 26 4.03 -0.52 20.88
C ASN A 26 4.11 -0.78 22.38
N ILE A 27 3.03 -1.29 23.00
CA ILE A 27 3.07 -1.74 24.41
C ILE A 27 4.06 -2.92 24.56
N VAL A 28 3.96 -3.92 23.69
CA VAL A 28 4.82 -5.12 23.74
C VAL A 28 6.30 -4.77 23.52
N LEU A 29 6.59 -3.83 22.63
CA LEU A 29 7.95 -3.35 22.34
C LEU A 29 8.47 -2.33 23.36
N GLY A 30 7.63 -1.85 24.30
CA GLY A 30 8.01 -0.85 25.29
C GLY A 30 8.31 0.53 24.71
N ASN A 31 7.79 0.84 23.52
CA ASN A 31 8.01 2.13 22.87
C ASN A 31 7.25 3.24 23.60
N SER A 32 7.91 4.37 23.85
CA SER A 32 7.28 5.54 24.46
C SER A 32 6.24 6.15 23.52
N PHE A 33 4.98 6.24 23.95
CA PHE A 33 3.91 6.90 23.18
C PHE A 33 4.07 8.43 23.14
N THR A 34 4.85 8.99 24.06
CA THR A 34 5.04 10.42 24.28
C THR A 34 6.49 10.70 24.62
N GLY A 35 7.00 11.88 24.29
CA GLY A 35 8.40 12.26 24.52
C GLY A 35 9.27 12.31 23.26
N TYR A 36 8.70 12.06 22.08
CA TYR A 36 9.34 12.36 20.81
C TYR A 36 9.53 13.87 20.62
N SER A 37 10.62 14.26 19.95
CA SER A 37 10.91 15.66 19.64
C SER A 37 9.80 16.29 18.80
N SER A 38 9.63 17.62 18.87
CA SER A 38 8.66 18.35 18.04
C SER A 38 8.88 18.13 16.54
N GLN A 39 10.12 17.87 16.12
CA GLN A 39 10.46 17.54 14.74
C GLN A 39 9.90 16.17 14.33
N THR A 40 9.95 15.17 15.21
CA THR A 40 9.39 13.83 14.93
C THR A 40 7.87 13.89 14.78
N TRP A 41 7.19 14.64 15.65
CA TRP A 41 5.75 14.88 15.51
C TRP A 41 5.40 15.58 14.20
N LEU A 42 6.22 16.56 13.78
CA LEU A 42 6.04 17.23 12.51
C LEU A 42 6.21 16.26 11.33
N ILE A 43 7.21 15.38 11.36
CA ILE A 43 7.43 14.36 10.33
C ILE A 43 6.24 13.40 10.25
N PHE A 44 5.74 12.88 11.37
CA PHE A 44 4.55 12.02 11.38
C PHE A 44 3.31 12.71 10.83
N PHE A 45 3.13 13.99 11.15
CA PHE A 45 2.02 14.78 10.63
C PHE A 45 2.15 15.00 9.12
N LEU A 46 3.36 15.35 8.65
CA LEU A 46 3.64 15.56 7.23
C LEU A 46 3.48 14.26 6.43
N THR A 47 3.94 13.11 6.94
CA THR A 47 3.75 11.82 6.24
C THR A 47 2.28 11.41 6.21
N ALA A 48 1.54 11.61 7.30
CA ALA A 48 0.10 11.34 7.33
C ALA A 48 -0.68 12.19 6.31
N ILE A 49 -0.33 13.47 6.14
CA ILE A 49 -1.02 14.33 5.16
C ILE A 49 -0.52 14.08 3.74
N VAL A 50 0.79 14.20 3.52
CA VAL A 50 1.37 14.19 2.18
C VAL A 50 1.31 12.79 1.58
N SER A 51 1.74 11.76 2.32
CA SER A 51 1.76 10.40 1.77
C SER A 51 0.37 9.77 1.79
N GLN A 52 -0.29 9.78 2.96
CA GLN A 52 -1.58 9.09 3.11
C GLN A 52 -2.70 9.80 2.35
N MET A 53 -2.88 11.12 2.55
CA MET A 53 -4.03 11.83 1.98
C MET A 53 -3.88 12.04 0.47
N ILE A 54 -2.73 12.51 0.00
CA ILE A 54 -2.51 12.70 -1.44
C ILE A 54 -2.52 11.34 -2.17
N GLY A 55 -1.88 10.32 -1.59
CA GLY A 55 -1.90 8.97 -2.16
C GLY A 55 -3.32 8.42 -2.30
N TYR A 56 -4.14 8.55 -1.25
CA TYR A 56 -5.52 8.09 -1.28
C TYR A 56 -6.40 8.89 -2.26
N LEU A 57 -6.24 10.21 -2.32
CA LEU A 57 -6.94 11.07 -3.27
C LEU A 57 -6.57 10.74 -4.71
N ALA A 58 -5.28 10.53 -5.00
CA ALA A 58 -4.81 10.13 -6.32
C ALA A 58 -5.40 8.79 -6.76
N ILE A 59 -5.42 7.79 -5.87
CA ILE A 59 -6.04 6.48 -6.13
C ILE A 59 -7.54 6.64 -6.37
N THR A 60 -8.24 7.41 -5.54
CA THR A 60 -9.68 7.62 -5.65
C THR A 60 -10.05 8.35 -6.94
N TYR A 61 -9.27 9.38 -7.31
CA TYR A 61 -9.44 10.11 -8.56
C TYR A 61 -9.19 9.22 -9.78
N ALA A 62 -8.13 8.41 -9.76
CA ALA A 62 -7.82 7.43 -10.79
C ALA A 62 -8.96 6.42 -10.96
N LEU A 63 -9.51 5.91 -9.86
CA LEU A 63 -10.63 4.95 -9.89
C LEU A 63 -11.92 5.55 -10.47
N GLY A 64 -12.13 6.85 -10.29
CA GLY A 64 -13.30 7.56 -10.82
C GLY A 64 -13.22 7.90 -12.32
N HIS A 65 -12.00 7.96 -12.90
CA HIS A 65 -11.79 8.46 -14.27
C HIS A 65 -11.11 7.45 -15.21
N LEU A 66 -10.58 6.33 -14.69
CA LEU A 66 -9.92 5.31 -15.50
C LEU A 66 -10.74 4.00 -15.49
N PRO A 67 -10.84 3.29 -16.63
CA PRO A 67 -11.38 1.94 -16.66
C PRO A 67 -10.61 1.03 -15.71
N ALA A 68 -11.30 0.09 -15.06
CA ALA A 68 -10.68 -0.88 -14.14
C ALA A 68 -9.49 -1.64 -14.75
N ALA A 69 -9.45 -1.76 -16.08
CA ALA A 69 -8.34 -2.30 -16.87
C ALA A 69 -7.00 -1.55 -16.72
N ILE A 70 -6.99 -0.28 -16.30
CA ILE A 70 -5.76 0.51 -16.08
C ILE A 70 -5.34 0.50 -14.60
N VAL A 71 -6.32 0.38 -13.70
CA VAL A 71 -6.09 0.39 -12.24
C VAL A 71 -5.39 -0.90 -11.80
N SER A 72 -5.79 -2.06 -12.33
CA SER A 72 -5.19 -3.35 -11.96
C SER A 72 -3.69 -3.45 -12.31
N PRO A 73 -3.24 -3.05 -13.51
CA PRO A 73 -1.80 -2.94 -13.82
C PRO A 73 -1.06 -1.93 -12.93
N THR A 74 -1.70 -0.82 -12.56
CA THR A 74 -1.07 0.24 -11.74
C THR A 74 -0.78 -0.24 -10.32
N LEU A 75 -1.68 -1.05 -9.73
CA LEU A 75 -1.48 -1.67 -8.42
C LEU A 75 -0.24 -2.59 -8.38
N ILE A 76 0.08 -3.24 -9.50
CA ILE A 76 1.27 -4.07 -9.67
C ILE A 76 2.51 -3.21 -9.98
N GLY A 77 2.32 -2.10 -10.71
CA GLY A 77 3.38 -1.13 -10.98
C GLY A 77 3.86 -0.39 -9.73
N GLN A 78 2.97 -0.09 -8.77
CA GLN A 78 3.30 0.59 -7.53
C GLN A 78 4.48 -0.04 -6.77
N PRO A 79 4.49 -1.34 -6.41
CA PRO A 79 5.62 -1.94 -5.70
C PRO A 79 6.93 -1.89 -6.51
N ILE A 80 6.87 -2.02 -7.84
CA ILE A 80 8.04 -1.89 -8.71
C ILE A 80 8.59 -0.45 -8.67
N LEU A 81 7.73 0.54 -8.88
CA LEU A 81 8.09 1.96 -8.87
C LEU A 81 8.61 2.39 -7.50
N THR A 82 7.97 1.93 -6.41
CA THR A 82 8.43 2.18 -5.04
C THR A 82 9.81 1.58 -4.80
N ALA A 83 10.09 0.36 -5.27
CA ALA A 83 11.41 -0.26 -5.12
C ALA A 83 12.50 0.52 -5.91
N ILE A 84 12.18 0.98 -7.12
CA ILE A 84 13.10 1.79 -7.94
C ILE A 84 13.34 3.16 -7.27
N LEU A 85 12.29 3.81 -6.78
CA LEU A 85 12.38 5.13 -6.14
C LEU A 85 13.05 5.06 -4.76
N ALA A 86 13.00 3.93 -4.07
CA ALA A 86 13.66 3.75 -2.79
C ALA A 86 15.19 3.92 -2.90
N ILE A 87 15.80 3.51 -4.02
CA ILE A 87 17.26 3.60 -4.23
C ILE A 87 17.76 5.05 -4.13
N PRO A 88 17.27 6.01 -4.94
CA PRO A 88 17.69 7.41 -4.83
C PRO A 88 17.11 8.14 -3.60
N MET A 89 15.93 7.76 -3.10
CA MET A 89 15.31 8.46 -1.96
C MET A 89 15.91 8.08 -0.60
N LEU A 90 16.21 6.80 -0.36
CA LEU A 90 16.82 6.36 0.90
C LEU A 90 18.35 6.44 0.86
N GLY A 91 18.96 6.43 -0.33
CA GLY A 91 20.42 6.48 -0.48
C GLY A 91 21.14 5.22 0.02
N GLU A 92 20.40 4.21 0.47
CA GLU A 92 20.94 2.92 0.88
C GLU A 92 20.95 1.98 -0.33
N ILE A 93 22.14 1.52 -0.74
CA ILE A 93 22.28 0.50 -1.79
C ILE A 93 21.70 -0.80 -1.22
N PRO A 94 20.67 -1.39 -1.85
CA PRO A 94 20.05 -2.58 -1.30
C PRO A 94 21.06 -3.72 -1.21
N ASN A 95 21.12 -4.38 -0.06
CA ASN A 95 21.96 -5.55 0.18
C ASN A 95 21.52 -6.70 -0.77
N PRO A 96 22.41 -7.58 -1.25
CA PRO A 96 22.06 -8.76 -2.02
C PRO A 96 20.84 -9.56 -1.53
N THR A 97 20.62 -9.64 -0.21
CA THR A 97 19.43 -10.30 0.37
C THR A 97 18.13 -9.54 0.12
N GLN A 98 18.16 -8.22 0.11
CA GLN A 98 17.02 -7.36 -0.25
C GLN A 98 16.69 -7.47 -1.74
N TRP A 99 17.72 -7.60 -2.59
CA TRP A 99 17.53 -7.90 -4.02
C TRP A 99 16.84 -9.24 -4.23
N LEU A 100 17.25 -10.29 -3.50
CA LEU A 100 16.60 -11.59 -3.55
C LEU A 100 15.14 -11.52 -3.08
N GLY A 101 14.88 -10.85 -1.95
CA GLY A 101 13.53 -10.63 -1.44
C GLY A 101 12.65 -9.84 -2.41
N GLY A 102 13.20 -8.80 -3.03
CA GLY A 102 12.53 -8.02 -4.07
C GLY A 102 12.20 -8.87 -5.30
N ALA A 103 13.15 -9.68 -5.78
CA ALA A 103 12.93 -10.58 -6.92
C ALA A 103 11.84 -11.62 -6.64
N VAL A 104 11.83 -12.22 -5.45
CA VAL A 104 10.79 -13.17 -5.02
C VAL A 104 9.42 -12.50 -4.94
N ALA A 105 9.34 -11.29 -4.37
CA ALA A 105 8.10 -10.53 -4.29
C ALA A 105 7.56 -10.18 -5.68
N LEU A 106 8.42 -9.71 -6.59
CA LEU A 106 8.05 -9.42 -7.99
C LEU A 106 7.57 -10.66 -8.74
N ALA A 107 8.23 -11.81 -8.55
CA ALA A 107 7.80 -13.08 -9.14
C ALA A 107 6.42 -13.51 -8.64
N GLY A 108 6.16 -13.39 -7.33
CA GLY A 108 4.84 -13.68 -6.75
C GLY A 108 3.75 -12.79 -7.32
N ILE A 109 4.00 -11.49 -7.43
CA ILE A 109 3.06 -10.53 -8.04
C ILE A 109 2.78 -10.88 -9.50
N TYR A 110 3.82 -11.25 -10.27
CA TYR A 110 3.65 -11.65 -11.67
C TYR A 110 2.77 -12.90 -11.83
N ILE A 111 2.97 -13.92 -11.00
CA ILE A 111 2.17 -15.16 -11.02
C ILE A 111 0.70 -14.86 -10.71
N VAL A 112 0.43 -14.05 -9.68
CA VAL A 112 -0.94 -13.65 -9.32
C VAL A 112 -1.59 -12.88 -10.46
N ASN A 113 -0.87 -11.96 -11.10
CA ASN A 113 -1.41 -11.21 -12.23
C ASN A 113 -1.75 -12.10 -13.42
N GLN A 114 -0.89 -13.05 -13.78
CA GLN A 114 -1.16 -14.02 -14.83
C GLN A 114 -2.45 -14.81 -14.55
N SER A 115 -2.67 -15.22 -13.29
CA SER A 115 -3.91 -15.92 -12.91
C SER A 115 -5.16 -15.05 -13.06
N HIS A 116 -5.06 -13.74 -12.78
CA HIS A 116 -6.16 -12.82 -12.94
C HIS A 116 -6.49 -12.53 -14.41
N LEU A 117 -5.48 -12.46 -15.29
CA LEU A 117 -5.70 -12.28 -16.73
C LEU A 117 -6.39 -13.49 -17.36
N HIS A 118 -5.93 -14.71 -17.04
CA HIS A 118 -6.57 -15.94 -17.54
C HIS A 118 -8.01 -16.10 -17.00
N ALA A 119 -8.28 -15.71 -15.76
CA ALA A 119 -9.63 -15.76 -15.19
C ALA A 119 -10.60 -14.73 -15.81
N GLN A 120 -10.09 -13.63 -16.40
CA GLN A 120 -10.94 -12.68 -17.14
C GLN A 120 -11.23 -13.14 -18.57
N GLU A 121 -10.32 -13.89 -19.21
CA GLU A 121 -10.54 -14.46 -20.55
C GLU A 121 -11.58 -15.59 -20.55
N GLU A 122 -11.75 -16.33 -19.45
CA GLU A 122 -12.73 -17.44 -19.35
C GLU A 122 -14.19 -16.98 -19.16
N THR A 123 -14.45 -15.69 -18.88
CA THR A 123 -15.82 -15.13 -18.87
C THR A 123 -15.96 -13.96 -19.85
N PRO A 124 -16.04 -14.22 -21.17
CA PRO A 124 -16.44 -13.21 -22.13
C PRO A 124 -17.96 -13.02 -22.04
N ASN A 125 -18.38 -11.91 -21.43
CA ASN A 125 -19.77 -11.44 -21.31
C ASN A 125 -20.68 -12.24 -20.38
N ALA A 126 -20.86 -11.74 -19.15
CA ALA A 126 -22.06 -11.95 -18.35
C ALA A 126 -22.68 -10.58 -18.01
#